data_AF-A0A7V5R9X3-F1
#
_entry.id   AF-A0A7V5R9X3-F1
#
_cell.length_a   1.000
_cell.length_b   1.000
_cell.length_c   1.000
_cell.angle_alpha   90.00
_cell.angle_beta   90.00
_cell.angle_gamma   90.00
#
_symmetry.space_group_name_H-M   'P 1'
#
loop_
_entity.id
_entity.type
_entity.pdbx_description
1 polymer ?
#
loop_
_entity_poly.entity_id
_entity_poly.type
_entity_poly.pdbx_seq_one_letter_code
_entity_poly.pdbx_strand_id
1 'polypeptide(L)'
;MDMGVAALTAFAERSSPEETTIEDLERFAGYAEDAYLSPALSGYLSVLFTKNFYPINPSLKSQPEKVRKCLGDLLMSFRLKPDPGLPPCTYCGRPSVKIPLPKITVAFRDLVPMLTGRDVVNFFPGGRAGLPLCGLCILAVQAVVVGAPLISGKALVISSEDPALTLALVKKWLPETRQRVHLSLLANDTPPKLGRPKTRLVEALVSLQTGHIREKELGLVAYHLSNSGQGPSVDIHELPSSVVKFVMAAKAARYRQAWNDIVRRAWEVPRTTGKAAGEDGGLARRNYLYEDLFELPEQAAAFVRTYLLQRPPDKARRNDPRASYGGWRDARYVKWDLTGLFLKEVVGMDKDRLEAIKRLGDRIAEEIISTNDKGLWRDVYYNCWKPDKMRATLIKHSSKCIKAGKEPLVRLEPYLEIFEEGEEVVRADWRFAWDLVLIRVIERLYDGRWFDGNEEALEPPEDISPAEEA
;
A
#
# COMPACT_ATOMS: atom_id res chain seq x y z
N MET A 1 10.51 5.68 -16.24
CA MET A 1 10.22 6.77 -17.20
C MET A 1 8.90 7.44 -16.87
N ASP A 2 7.82 6.67 -16.76
CA ASP A 2 6.46 7.19 -16.54
C ASP A 2 6.34 8.10 -15.33
N MET A 3 6.95 7.70 -14.20
CA MET A 3 6.98 8.56 -13.01
C MET A 3 7.70 9.90 -13.24
N GLY A 4 8.74 9.91 -14.06
CA GLY A 4 9.46 11.13 -14.44
C GLY A 4 8.61 12.05 -15.31
N VAL A 5 7.87 11.48 -16.27
CA VAL A 5 6.88 12.21 -17.08
C VAL A 5 5.78 12.76 -16.17
N ALA A 6 5.23 11.94 -15.28
CA ALA A 6 4.23 12.34 -14.30
C ALA A 6 4.73 13.47 -13.38
N ALA A 7 6.01 13.46 -12.99
CA ALA A 7 6.62 14.54 -12.22
C ALA A 7 6.66 15.86 -12.99
N LEU A 8 7.06 15.83 -14.26
CA LEU A 8 7.04 17.02 -15.13
C LEU A 8 5.61 17.55 -15.32
N THR A 9 4.66 16.67 -15.62
CA THR A 9 3.24 17.01 -15.80
C THR A 9 2.61 17.57 -14.53
N ALA A 10 2.89 16.96 -13.37
CA ALA A 10 2.44 17.45 -12.08
C ALA A 10 3.05 18.80 -11.73
N PHE A 11 4.34 18.99 -12.03
CA PHE A 11 5.04 20.25 -11.79
C PHE A 11 4.49 21.39 -12.65
N ALA A 12 4.13 21.08 -13.89
CA ALA A 12 3.48 21.98 -14.83
C ALA A 12 2.00 22.27 -14.50
N GLU A 13 1.45 21.63 -13.46
CA GLU A 13 0.05 21.75 -13.05
C GLU A 13 -0.93 21.35 -14.16
N ARG A 14 -0.52 20.40 -15.03
CA ARG A 14 -1.31 19.89 -16.15
C ARG A 14 -2.06 18.62 -15.80
N SER A 15 -3.12 18.33 -16.55
CA SER A 15 -3.92 17.10 -16.35
C SER A 15 -3.36 15.92 -17.13
N SER A 16 -2.61 16.18 -18.20
CA SER A 16 -2.04 15.17 -19.08
C SER A 16 -0.64 15.55 -19.57
N PRO A 17 0.23 14.58 -19.91
CA PRO A 17 1.55 14.86 -20.48
C PRO A 17 1.51 15.70 -21.76
N GLU A 18 0.48 15.54 -22.58
CA GLU A 18 0.28 16.23 -23.86
C GLU A 18 0.07 17.74 -23.70
N GLU A 19 -0.44 18.18 -22.55
CA GLU A 19 -0.61 19.60 -22.21
C GLU A 19 0.70 20.25 -21.72
N THR A 20 1.77 19.48 -21.50
CA THR A 20 3.04 19.99 -20.97
C THR A 20 3.80 20.72 -22.08
N THR A 21 4.04 22.02 -21.88
CA THR A 21 4.72 22.89 -22.85
C THR A 21 6.22 22.95 -22.62
N ILE A 22 6.96 23.52 -23.56
CA ILE A 22 8.41 23.71 -23.41
C ILE A 22 8.72 24.70 -22.27
N GLU A 23 7.91 25.76 -22.11
CA GLU A 23 8.03 26.73 -21.01
C GLU A 23 7.84 26.04 -19.64
N ASP A 24 6.94 25.06 -19.56
CA ASP A 24 6.77 24.25 -18.35
C ASP A 24 8.04 23.47 -17.98
N LEU A 25 8.71 22.90 -18.98
CA LEU A 25 9.97 22.17 -18.79
C LEU A 25 11.11 23.11 -18.35
N GLU A 26 11.15 24.34 -18.88
CA GLU A 26 12.13 25.35 -18.49
C GLU A 26 11.91 25.82 -17.05
N ARG A 27 10.66 26.00 -16.62
CA ARG A 27 10.33 26.29 -15.22
C ARG A 27 10.76 25.16 -14.28
N PHE A 28 10.53 23.91 -14.68
CA PHE A 28 11.01 22.76 -13.92
C PHE A 28 12.54 22.75 -13.83
N ALA A 29 13.24 22.96 -14.95
CA ALA A 29 14.70 22.98 -15.00
C ALA A 29 15.28 24.07 -14.08
N GLY A 30 14.72 25.29 -14.12
CA GLY A 30 15.14 26.38 -13.23
C GLY A 30 14.94 26.05 -11.74
N TYR A 31 13.79 25.45 -11.38
CA TYR A 31 13.56 24.98 -10.00
C TYR A 31 14.55 23.87 -9.60
N ALA A 32 14.74 22.88 -10.48
CA ALA A 32 15.56 21.71 -10.20
C ALA A 32 17.05 22.08 -10.00
N GLU A 33 17.55 23.10 -10.69
CA GLU A 33 18.93 23.57 -10.55
C GLU A 33 19.27 23.97 -9.10
N ASP A 34 18.39 24.73 -8.44
CA ASP A 34 18.57 25.11 -7.03
C ASP A 34 18.19 23.97 -6.09
N ALA A 35 17.09 23.27 -6.38
CA ALA A 35 16.61 22.20 -5.52
C ALA A 35 17.64 21.06 -5.38
N TYR A 36 18.35 20.71 -6.45
CA TYR A 36 19.34 19.63 -6.47
C TYR A 36 20.58 19.92 -5.60
N LEU A 37 20.92 21.19 -5.47
CA LEU A 37 22.04 21.65 -4.65
C LEU A 37 21.64 21.83 -3.17
N SER A 38 20.36 21.71 -2.83
CA SER A 38 19.90 21.74 -1.44
C SER A 38 20.35 20.50 -0.64
N PRO A 39 20.50 20.61 0.70
CA PRO A 39 20.74 19.46 1.55
C PRO A 39 19.64 18.38 1.45
N ALA A 40 18.39 18.77 1.17
CA ALA A 40 17.27 17.85 0.98
C ALA A 40 17.46 16.87 -0.18
N LEU A 41 17.96 17.32 -1.33
CA LEU A 41 18.07 16.49 -2.54
C LEU A 41 19.48 16.06 -2.89
N SER A 42 20.53 16.77 -2.44
CA SER A 42 21.92 16.39 -2.77
C SER A 42 22.27 14.96 -2.32
N GLY A 43 21.86 14.58 -1.10
CA GLY A 43 21.97 13.21 -0.62
C GLY A 43 21.12 12.23 -1.43
N TYR A 44 19.92 12.64 -1.85
CA TYR A 44 19.01 11.83 -2.65
C TYR A 44 19.56 11.54 -4.06
N LEU A 45 20.19 12.53 -4.70
CA LEU A 45 20.85 12.34 -5.99
C LEU A 45 21.90 11.22 -5.93
N SER A 46 22.61 11.09 -4.81
CA SER A 46 23.60 10.01 -4.64
C SER A 46 22.98 8.62 -4.52
N VAL A 47 21.73 8.55 -4.06
CA VAL A 47 20.93 7.32 -3.99
C VAL A 47 20.51 6.89 -5.39
N LEU A 48 20.08 7.81 -6.27
CA LEU A 48 19.58 7.46 -7.61
C LEU A 48 20.69 7.38 -8.66
N PHE A 49 21.69 8.26 -8.63
CA PHE A 49 22.68 8.44 -9.70
C PHE A 49 24.12 8.16 -9.28
N THR A 50 24.33 7.58 -8.09
CA THR A 50 25.65 7.35 -7.49
C THR A 50 26.42 8.63 -7.13
N LYS A 51 27.54 8.50 -6.40
CA LYS A 51 28.43 9.64 -6.09
C LYS A 51 29.25 10.13 -7.29
N ASN A 52 29.29 9.38 -8.39
CA ASN A 52 30.00 9.76 -9.60
C ASN A 52 29.17 10.66 -10.51
N PHE A 53 27.87 10.85 -10.21
CA PHE A 53 27.04 11.81 -10.91
C PHE A 53 27.65 13.20 -10.81
N TYR A 54 27.91 13.81 -11.97
CA TYR A 54 28.73 15.02 -12.07
C TYR A 54 28.27 16.16 -11.15
N PRO A 55 26.96 16.47 -11.04
CA PRO A 55 26.48 17.55 -10.17
C PRO A 55 26.77 17.38 -8.67
N ILE A 56 26.99 16.16 -8.20
CA ILE A 56 27.23 15.86 -6.77
C ILE A 56 28.60 15.21 -6.53
N ASN A 57 29.48 15.23 -7.53
CA ASN A 57 30.77 14.57 -7.44
C ASN A 57 31.67 15.30 -6.42
N PRO A 58 32.15 14.61 -5.36
CA PRO A 58 32.97 15.24 -4.32
C PRO A 58 34.26 15.91 -4.85
N SER A 59 34.83 15.41 -5.96
CA SER A 59 36.04 15.97 -6.58
C SER A 59 35.82 17.35 -7.22
N LEU A 60 34.56 17.75 -7.43
CA LEU A 60 34.19 19.02 -8.06
C LEU A 60 33.68 20.06 -7.06
N LYS A 61 33.79 19.80 -5.75
CA LYS A 61 33.38 20.74 -4.68
C LYS A 61 34.07 22.12 -4.79
N SER A 62 35.29 22.16 -5.31
CA SER A 62 36.05 23.41 -5.53
C SER A 62 35.62 24.18 -6.80
N GLN A 63 34.69 23.65 -7.60
CA GLN A 63 34.28 24.21 -8.89
C GLN A 63 32.74 24.36 -9.00
N PRO A 64 32.09 25.08 -8.07
CA PRO A 64 30.63 25.17 -7.98
C PRO A 64 29.98 25.76 -9.24
N GLU A 65 30.62 26.75 -9.87
CA GLU A 65 30.10 27.36 -11.11
C GLU A 65 30.05 26.35 -12.28
N LYS A 66 31.07 25.50 -12.40
CA LYS A 66 31.10 24.45 -13.44
C LYS A 66 30.06 23.37 -13.19
N VAL A 67 29.87 22.99 -11.92
CA VAL A 67 28.81 22.07 -11.49
C VAL A 67 27.45 22.62 -11.88
N ARG A 68 27.18 23.89 -11.52
CA ARG A 68 25.91 24.55 -11.81
C ARG A 68 25.64 24.65 -13.32
N LYS A 69 26.64 25.05 -14.11
CA LYS A 69 26.55 25.07 -15.57
C LYS A 69 26.22 23.69 -16.15
N CYS A 70 26.95 22.64 -15.77
CA CYS A 70 26.70 21.29 -16.30
C CYS A 70 25.33 20.75 -15.89
N LEU A 71 24.87 21.06 -14.67
CA LEU A 71 23.53 20.71 -14.22
C LEU A 71 22.47 21.44 -15.06
N GLY A 72 22.63 22.74 -15.30
CA GLY A 72 21.75 23.52 -16.16
C GLY A 72 21.68 22.95 -17.58
N ASP A 73 22.83 22.65 -18.20
CA ASP A 73 22.89 22.04 -19.54
C ASP A 73 22.18 20.67 -19.56
N LEU A 74 22.32 19.86 -18.51
CA LEU A 74 21.66 18.55 -18.38
C LEU A 74 20.13 18.68 -18.26
N LEU A 75 19.66 19.61 -17.42
CA LEU A 75 18.24 19.87 -17.21
C LEU A 75 17.59 20.50 -18.45
N MET A 76 18.35 21.29 -19.22
CA MET A 76 17.91 21.89 -20.49
C MET A 76 18.21 21.00 -21.71
N SER A 77 18.51 19.71 -21.51
CA SER A 77 18.91 18.80 -22.60
C SER A 77 17.87 18.67 -23.71
N PHE A 78 16.59 18.94 -23.45
CA PHE A 78 15.51 18.97 -24.44
C PHE A 78 15.63 20.12 -25.47
N ARG A 79 16.46 21.14 -25.20
CA ARG A 79 16.81 22.21 -26.15
C ARG A 79 18.03 21.88 -27.01
N LEU A 80 18.77 20.81 -26.70
CA LEU A 80 19.96 20.43 -27.45
C LEU A 80 19.59 19.90 -28.83
N LYS A 81 20.45 20.20 -29.81
CA LYS A 81 20.31 19.65 -31.17
C LYS A 81 20.58 18.14 -31.13
N PRO A 82 19.75 17.32 -31.79
CA PRO A 82 20.02 15.90 -31.95
C PRO A 82 21.37 15.64 -32.60
N ASP A 83 22.03 14.55 -32.21
CA ASP A 83 23.27 14.10 -32.82
C ASP A 83 22.97 12.98 -33.85
N PRO A 84 23.18 13.21 -35.16
CA PRO A 84 22.94 12.20 -36.18
C PRO A 84 23.80 10.93 -36.03
N GLY A 85 24.92 11.00 -35.31
CA GLY A 85 25.80 9.88 -35.03
C GLY A 85 25.33 8.98 -33.87
N LEU A 86 24.27 9.37 -33.15
CA LEU A 86 23.69 8.57 -32.07
C LEU A 86 22.44 7.81 -32.54
N PRO A 87 22.22 6.59 -32.01
CA PRO A 87 20.97 5.87 -32.27
C PRO A 87 19.75 6.60 -31.71
N PRO A 88 18.53 6.23 -32.14
CA PRO A 88 17.30 6.70 -31.51
C PRO A 88 17.27 6.43 -30.01
N CYS A 89 16.55 7.27 -29.27
CA CYS A 89 16.40 7.19 -27.84
C CYS A 89 15.82 5.83 -27.42
N THR A 90 16.48 5.13 -26.49
CA THR A 90 16.08 3.80 -26.03
C THR A 90 14.64 3.76 -25.48
N TYR A 91 14.17 4.85 -24.85
CA TYR A 91 12.85 4.86 -24.22
C TYR A 91 11.69 5.26 -25.14
N CYS A 92 11.91 6.13 -26.12
CA CYS A 92 10.82 6.70 -26.91
C CYS A 92 11.07 6.76 -28.43
N GLY A 93 12.23 6.32 -28.90
CA GLY A 93 12.58 6.31 -30.33
C GLY A 93 12.84 7.69 -30.96
N ARG A 94 12.72 8.80 -30.22
CA ARG A 94 13.07 10.14 -30.71
C ARG A 94 14.59 10.28 -30.96
N PRO A 95 15.04 11.21 -31.82
CA PRO A 95 16.47 11.48 -32.01
C PRO A 95 17.20 11.79 -30.70
N SER A 96 18.34 11.14 -30.49
CA SER A 96 19.15 11.30 -29.27
C SER A 96 20.04 12.54 -29.30
N VAL A 97 20.42 13.01 -28.13
CA VAL A 97 21.35 14.14 -27.97
C VAL A 97 22.64 13.63 -27.33
N LYS A 98 23.76 14.31 -27.58
CA LYS A 98 24.97 14.12 -26.76
C LYS A 98 24.68 14.57 -25.34
N ILE A 99 24.91 13.69 -24.37
CA ILE A 99 24.72 14.03 -22.96
C ILE A 99 25.70 15.15 -22.59
N PRO A 100 25.22 16.26 -21.99
CA PRO A 100 26.06 17.42 -21.71
C PRO A 100 26.88 17.24 -20.41
N LEU A 101 27.52 16.09 -20.27
CA LEU A 101 28.40 15.77 -19.16
C LEU A 101 29.80 15.41 -19.69
N PRO A 102 30.89 15.86 -19.03
CA PRO A 102 32.25 15.62 -19.53
C PRO A 102 32.55 14.13 -19.69
N LYS A 103 33.05 13.76 -20.88
CA LYS A 103 33.43 12.39 -21.25
C LYS A 103 32.27 11.38 -21.22
N ILE A 104 31.02 11.85 -21.32
CA ILE A 104 29.82 11.02 -21.39
C ILE A 104 29.05 11.39 -22.65
N THR A 105 28.92 10.45 -23.59
CA THR A 105 28.12 10.64 -24.81
C THR A 105 26.76 9.94 -24.75
N VAL A 106 26.68 8.86 -23.96
CA VAL A 106 25.49 8.01 -23.75
C VAL A 106 25.34 7.69 -22.26
N ALA A 107 24.13 7.31 -21.84
CA ALA A 107 23.78 7.23 -20.43
C ALA A 107 24.23 5.90 -19.80
N PHE A 108 24.73 5.98 -18.57
CA PHE A 108 25.14 4.84 -17.76
C PHE A 108 24.49 4.94 -16.37
N ARG A 109 24.90 4.10 -15.42
CA ARG A 109 24.43 4.12 -14.03
C ARG A 109 24.51 5.47 -13.32
N ASP A 110 25.39 6.35 -13.79
CA ASP A 110 25.58 7.69 -13.23
C ASP A 110 24.47 8.67 -13.66
N LEU A 111 23.61 8.31 -14.62
CA LEU A 111 22.53 9.16 -15.11
C LEU A 111 21.17 8.44 -15.12
N VAL A 112 21.17 7.13 -15.37
CA VAL A 112 19.96 6.29 -15.33
C VAL A 112 20.16 5.27 -14.20
N PRO A 113 19.28 5.27 -13.18
CA PRO A 113 19.41 4.38 -12.04
C PRO A 113 19.37 2.91 -12.45
N MET A 114 20.06 2.05 -11.70
CA MET A 114 20.03 0.59 -11.86
C MET A 114 20.59 0.06 -13.20
N LEU A 115 21.32 0.89 -13.96
CA LEU A 115 22.14 0.42 -15.08
C LEU A 115 23.52 -0.09 -14.63
N THR A 116 24.25 -0.68 -15.57
CA THR A 116 25.66 -1.05 -15.41
C THR A 116 26.61 0.15 -15.55
N GLY A 117 27.86 -0.05 -15.10
CA GLY A 117 28.94 0.93 -15.24
C GLY A 117 29.42 1.12 -16.68
N ARG A 118 30.31 2.08 -16.87
CA ARG A 118 30.78 2.51 -18.21
C ARG A 118 31.57 1.45 -18.97
N ASP A 119 32.23 0.54 -18.25
CA ASP A 119 33.14 -0.47 -18.82
C ASP A 119 32.44 -1.80 -19.16
N VAL A 120 31.11 -1.88 -19.02
CA VAL A 120 30.35 -3.12 -19.17
C VAL A 120 29.49 -3.07 -20.43
N VAL A 121 29.84 -3.80 -21.48
CA VAL A 121 29.12 -3.77 -22.77
C VAL A 121 27.94 -4.75 -22.81
N ASN A 122 28.07 -5.90 -22.13
CA ASN A 122 27.19 -7.06 -22.33
C ASN A 122 25.73 -6.88 -21.89
N PHE A 123 25.44 -5.90 -21.04
CA PHE A 123 24.10 -5.70 -20.47
C PHE A 123 23.35 -4.53 -21.09
N PHE A 124 23.77 -4.08 -22.27
CA PHE A 124 23.12 -3.01 -23.01
C PHE A 124 22.51 -3.50 -24.33
N PRO A 125 21.37 -2.92 -24.77
CA PRO A 125 20.74 -3.29 -26.04
C PRO A 125 21.68 -3.14 -27.24
N GLY A 126 21.68 -4.14 -28.12
CA GLY A 126 22.47 -4.11 -29.36
C GLY A 126 23.98 -4.19 -29.19
N GLY A 127 24.48 -4.65 -28.03
CA GLY A 127 25.91 -4.86 -27.78
C GLY A 127 26.72 -3.56 -27.72
N ARG A 128 26.08 -2.43 -27.40
CA ARG A 128 26.71 -1.10 -27.33
C ARG A 128 26.73 -0.61 -25.89
N ALA A 129 27.87 -0.15 -25.41
CA ALA A 129 27.96 0.42 -24.07
C ALA A 129 27.06 1.66 -23.92
N GLY A 130 26.22 1.69 -22.89
CA GLY A 130 25.39 2.84 -22.53
C GLY A 130 24.08 2.95 -23.33
N LEU A 131 23.19 3.83 -22.86
CA LEU A 131 21.89 4.09 -23.48
C LEU A 131 21.86 5.44 -24.22
N PRO A 132 21.57 5.47 -25.52
CA PRO A 132 21.28 6.71 -26.22
C PRO A 132 19.93 7.28 -25.76
N LEU A 133 19.89 8.57 -25.41
CA LEU A 133 18.69 9.24 -24.90
C LEU A 133 18.43 10.56 -25.62
N CYS A 134 17.16 10.88 -25.85
CA CYS A 134 16.74 12.22 -26.24
C CYS A 134 16.67 13.14 -25.01
N GLY A 135 16.76 14.45 -25.23
CA GLY A 135 16.76 15.44 -24.15
C GLY A 135 15.51 15.40 -23.25
N LEU A 136 14.34 15.11 -23.82
CA LEU A 136 13.11 14.97 -23.04
C LEU A 136 13.16 13.78 -22.07
N CYS A 137 13.73 12.65 -22.51
CA CYS A 137 13.89 11.49 -21.64
C CYS A 137 14.95 11.70 -20.57
N ILE A 138 16.04 12.42 -20.88
CA ILE A 138 17.04 12.82 -19.89
C ILE A 138 16.37 13.66 -18.80
N LEU A 139 15.61 14.69 -19.17
CA LEU A 139 14.89 15.52 -18.21
C LEU A 139 13.87 14.72 -17.39
N ALA A 140 13.12 13.81 -18.02
CA ALA A 140 12.18 12.96 -17.30
C ALA A 140 12.87 12.04 -16.28
N VAL A 141 14.03 11.46 -16.61
CA VAL A 141 14.82 10.67 -15.64
C VAL A 141 15.25 11.53 -14.47
N GLN A 142 15.69 12.77 -14.72
CA GLN A 142 16.02 13.71 -13.66
C GLN A 142 14.79 14.03 -12.81
N ALA A 143 13.64 14.30 -13.41
CA ALA A 143 12.42 14.65 -12.69
C ALA A 143 11.94 13.61 -11.67
N VAL A 144 12.39 12.35 -11.76
CA VAL A 144 12.14 11.32 -10.73
C VAL A 144 12.62 11.77 -9.36
N VAL A 145 13.72 12.50 -9.23
CA VAL A 145 14.25 12.98 -7.93
C VAL A 145 13.26 13.91 -7.22
N VAL A 146 12.50 14.68 -7.99
CA VAL A 146 11.50 15.62 -7.48
C VAL A 146 10.16 14.93 -7.27
N GLY A 147 9.78 14.02 -8.18
CA GLY A 147 8.49 13.33 -8.13
C GLY A 147 8.43 12.15 -7.16
N ALA A 148 9.54 11.46 -6.92
CA ALA A 148 9.61 10.28 -6.07
C ALA A 148 10.04 10.64 -4.65
N PRO A 149 9.32 10.24 -3.59
CA PRO A 149 9.74 10.53 -2.24
C PRO A 149 10.95 9.67 -1.82
N LEU A 150 11.88 10.29 -1.09
CA LEU A 150 12.96 9.60 -0.40
C LEU A 150 12.45 9.04 0.93
N ILE A 151 12.35 7.71 1.04
CA ILE A 151 11.80 7.01 2.21
C ILE A 151 12.80 5.97 2.67
N SER A 152 13.14 5.95 3.96
CA SER A 152 14.11 5.04 4.56
C SER A 152 15.45 4.99 3.80
N GLY A 153 15.87 6.13 3.24
CA GLY A 153 17.13 6.24 2.49
C GLY A 153 17.12 5.67 1.06
N LYS A 154 15.95 5.28 0.53
CA LYS A 154 15.78 4.79 -0.85
C LYS A 154 14.69 5.58 -1.59
N ALA A 155 14.78 5.65 -2.91
CA ALA A 155 13.75 6.23 -3.76
C ALA A 155 12.51 5.32 -3.78
N LEU A 156 11.32 5.87 -3.59
CA LEU A 156 10.08 5.13 -3.84
C LEU A 156 9.57 5.48 -5.25
N VAL A 157 9.96 4.68 -6.24
CA VAL A 157 9.52 4.85 -7.63
C VAL A 157 8.30 3.98 -7.87
N ILE A 158 7.23 4.53 -8.46
CA ILE A 158 5.99 3.79 -8.70
C ILE A 158 5.70 3.61 -10.19
N SER A 159 4.96 2.55 -10.50
CA SER A 159 4.34 2.30 -11.80
C SER A 159 2.93 1.77 -11.58
N SER A 160 2.00 2.17 -12.45
CA SER A 160 0.62 1.71 -12.46
C SER A 160 0.17 1.48 -13.89
N GLU A 161 -0.76 0.54 -14.06
CA GLU A 161 -1.42 0.29 -15.35
C GLU A 161 -2.22 1.52 -15.82
N ASP A 162 -2.76 2.32 -14.90
CA ASP A 162 -3.37 3.63 -15.20
C ASP A 162 -2.37 4.78 -14.95
N PRO A 163 -1.89 5.47 -16.01
CA PRO A 163 -1.01 6.63 -15.88
C PRO A 163 -1.63 7.75 -15.02
N ALA A 164 -2.96 7.87 -14.99
CA ALA A 164 -3.66 8.87 -14.18
C ALA A 164 -3.45 8.62 -12.67
N LEU A 165 -3.37 7.35 -12.23
CA LEU A 165 -3.07 7.02 -10.84
C LEU A 165 -1.63 7.42 -10.47
N THR A 166 -0.67 7.15 -11.35
CA THR A 166 0.73 7.56 -11.16
C THR A 166 0.83 9.08 -11.07
N LEU A 167 0.18 9.81 -11.97
CA LEU A 167 0.11 11.27 -11.95
C LEU A 167 -0.55 11.80 -10.67
N ALA A 168 -1.65 11.19 -10.21
CA ALA A 168 -2.34 11.59 -9.00
C ALA A 168 -1.46 11.43 -7.74
N LEU A 169 -0.73 10.32 -7.62
CA LEU A 169 0.21 10.08 -6.51
C LEU A 169 1.38 11.08 -6.54
N VAL A 170 1.94 11.36 -7.72
CA VAL A 170 3.01 12.36 -7.85
C VAL A 170 2.49 13.77 -7.52
N LYS A 171 1.28 14.14 -7.97
CA LYS A 171 0.61 15.40 -7.58
C LYS A 171 0.40 15.51 -6.07
N LYS A 172 0.16 14.38 -5.38
CA LYS A 172 0.04 14.34 -3.93
C LYS A 172 1.39 14.59 -3.22
N TRP A 173 2.48 14.01 -3.72
CA TRP A 173 3.80 14.14 -3.10
C TRP A 173 4.53 15.44 -3.43
N LEU A 174 4.32 16.00 -4.62
CA LEU A 174 5.08 17.15 -5.10
C LEU A 174 5.04 18.38 -4.17
N PRO A 175 3.88 18.79 -3.62
CA PRO A 175 3.83 19.90 -2.66
C PRO A 175 4.69 19.65 -1.42
N GLU A 176 4.67 18.42 -0.89
CA GLU A 176 5.47 18.02 0.27
C GLU A 176 6.97 18.04 -0.08
N THR A 177 7.36 17.56 -1.26
CA THR A 177 8.75 17.66 -1.74
C THR A 177 9.19 19.12 -1.84
N ARG A 178 8.39 19.99 -2.47
CA ARG A 178 8.70 21.42 -2.62
C ARG A 178 8.86 22.09 -1.26
N GLN A 179 7.96 21.81 -0.32
CA GLN A 179 8.04 22.33 1.05
C GLN A 179 9.32 21.89 1.76
N ARG A 180 9.70 20.61 1.65
CA ARG A 180 10.92 20.08 2.27
C ARG A 180 12.19 20.68 1.67
N VAL A 181 12.23 20.89 0.35
CA VAL A 181 13.32 21.60 -0.32
C VAL A 181 13.41 23.04 0.17
N HIS A 182 12.29 23.76 0.21
CA HIS A 182 12.24 25.14 0.65
C HIS A 182 12.74 25.31 2.10
N LEU A 183 12.24 24.49 3.03
CA LEU A 183 12.68 24.51 4.42
C LEU A 183 14.16 24.14 4.56
N SER A 184 14.63 23.15 3.78
CA SER A 184 16.04 22.73 3.78
C SER A 184 16.98 23.83 3.26
N LEU A 185 16.56 24.60 2.25
CA LEU A 185 17.33 25.75 1.75
C LEU A 185 17.41 26.88 2.79
N LEU A 186 16.31 27.16 3.50
CA LEU A 186 16.29 28.19 4.55
C LEU A 186 17.13 27.81 5.76
N ALA A 187 17.05 26.55 6.20
CA ALA A 187 17.76 26.05 7.37
C ALA A 187 19.20 25.58 7.07
N ASN A 188 19.53 25.37 5.79
CA ASN A 188 20.73 24.67 5.32
C ASN A 188 20.95 23.32 6.03
N ASP A 189 19.86 22.57 6.24
CA ASP A 189 19.86 21.29 6.96
C ASP A 189 19.04 20.22 6.23
N THR A 190 19.30 18.95 6.54
CA THR A 190 18.59 17.81 5.98
C THR A 190 17.21 17.69 6.61
N PRO A 191 16.13 17.55 5.81
CA PRO A 191 14.79 17.41 6.36
C PRO A 191 14.64 16.09 7.15
N PRO A 192 13.67 16.02 8.09
CA PRO A 192 13.36 14.79 8.82
C PRO A 192 13.16 13.61 7.88
N LYS A 193 13.62 12.42 8.31
CA LYS A 193 13.57 11.21 7.49
C LYS A 193 12.15 10.66 7.46
N LEU A 194 11.70 10.24 6.26
CA LEU A 194 10.49 9.44 6.13
C LEU A 194 10.82 7.97 6.32
N GLY A 195 9.93 7.21 6.95
CA GLY A 195 10.02 5.76 7.06
C GLY A 195 8.82 5.06 6.44
N ARG A 196 8.90 3.72 6.36
CA ARG A 196 7.76 2.82 6.06
C ARG A 196 7.16 3.04 4.66
N PRO A 197 7.85 2.62 3.59
CA PRO A 197 7.43 2.90 2.20
C PRO A 197 6.00 2.42 1.90
N LYS A 198 5.62 1.22 2.32
CA LYS A 198 4.27 0.66 2.16
C LYS A 198 3.21 1.54 2.84
N THR A 199 3.40 1.87 4.13
CA THR A 199 2.52 2.80 4.87
C THR A 199 2.36 4.14 4.13
N ARG A 200 3.47 4.78 3.72
CA ARG A 200 3.43 6.10 3.05
C ARG A 200 2.73 6.05 1.69
N LEU A 201 2.90 4.94 0.96
CA LEU A 201 2.23 4.74 -0.32
C LEU A 201 0.71 4.63 -0.14
N VAL A 202 0.24 3.84 0.83
CA VAL A 202 -1.19 3.68 1.09
C VAL A 202 -1.80 4.96 1.67
N GLU A 203 -1.09 5.70 2.52
CA GLU A 203 -1.56 7.03 2.97
C GLU A 203 -1.79 7.97 1.78
N ALA A 204 -0.85 8.02 0.84
CA ALA A 204 -0.99 8.81 -0.36
C ALA A 204 -2.21 8.37 -1.17
N LEU A 205 -2.37 7.05 -1.39
CA LEU A 205 -3.51 6.45 -2.09
C LEU A 205 -4.85 6.80 -1.43
N VAL A 206 -4.95 6.66 -0.11
CA VAL A 206 -6.16 6.97 0.66
C VAL A 206 -6.50 8.46 0.56
N SER A 207 -5.50 9.34 0.46
CA SER A 207 -5.72 10.79 0.36
C SER A 207 -6.20 11.29 -1.02
N LEU A 208 -6.13 10.46 -2.07
CA LEU A 208 -6.49 10.89 -3.43
C LEU A 208 -8.00 11.17 -3.58
N GLN A 209 -8.38 12.02 -4.53
CA GLN A 209 -9.77 12.18 -4.97
C GLN A 209 -9.93 11.39 -6.29
N THR A 210 -10.94 10.54 -6.40
CA THR A 210 -11.02 9.49 -7.44
C THR A 210 -11.65 9.94 -8.77
N GLY A 211 -12.07 11.19 -8.91
CA GLY A 211 -12.94 11.64 -10.01
C GLY A 211 -12.41 11.47 -11.44
N HIS A 212 -11.11 11.22 -11.64
CA HIS A 212 -10.47 11.10 -12.96
C HIS A 212 -9.73 9.78 -13.18
N ILE A 213 -9.78 8.85 -12.23
CA ILE A 213 -9.01 7.60 -12.27
C ILE A 213 -9.88 6.50 -12.89
N ARG A 214 -9.37 5.77 -13.88
CA ARG A 214 -10.14 4.71 -14.55
C ARG A 214 -10.20 3.48 -13.64
N GLU A 215 -11.39 3.16 -13.13
CA GLU A 215 -11.55 2.12 -12.10
C GLU A 215 -11.15 0.69 -12.53
N LYS A 216 -10.93 0.40 -13.82
CA LYS A 216 -10.74 -0.98 -14.30
C LYS A 216 -9.37 -1.59 -13.98
N GLU A 217 -8.28 -0.83 -14.12
CA GLU A 217 -6.90 -1.32 -14.07
C GLU A 217 -6.07 -0.47 -13.11
N LEU A 218 -6.18 -0.79 -11.82
CA LEU A 218 -5.63 0.02 -10.73
C LEU A 218 -4.44 -0.65 -10.03
N GLY A 219 -3.79 -1.61 -10.68
CA GLY A 219 -2.59 -2.23 -10.14
C GLY A 219 -1.49 -1.20 -9.91
N LEU A 220 -0.74 -1.34 -8.81
CA LEU A 220 0.35 -0.44 -8.46
C LEU A 220 1.57 -1.24 -8.02
N VAL A 221 2.71 -0.96 -8.64
CA VAL A 221 4.01 -1.53 -8.27
C VAL A 221 4.91 -0.42 -7.76
N ALA A 222 5.48 -0.63 -6.58
CA ALA A 222 6.43 0.30 -5.98
C ALA A 222 7.82 -0.34 -5.91
N TYR A 223 8.78 0.32 -6.55
CA TYR A 223 10.20 0.00 -6.51
C TYR A 223 10.87 0.88 -5.46
N HIS A 224 11.20 0.30 -4.31
CA HIS A 224 11.93 0.96 -3.23
C HIS A 224 13.43 0.70 -3.41
N LEU A 225 14.11 1.62 -4.09
CA LEU A 225 15.43 1.35 -4.66
C LEU A 225 16.53 2.33 -4.24
N SER A 226 17.75 1.81 -4.16
CA SER A 226 18.99 2.57 -4.06
C SER A 226 19.95 2.06 -5.12
N ASN A 227 20.50 2.98 -5.91
CA ASN A 227 21.56 2.73 -6.88
C ASN A 227 22.95 3.10 -6.31
N SER A 228 23.05 3.31 -4.99
CA SER A 228 24.30 3.71 -4.35
C SER A 228 25.42 2.69 -4.63
N GLY A 229 26.65 3.16 -4.83
CA GLY A 229 27.79 2.28 -5.14
C GLY A 229 28.18 1.32 -4.01
N GLN A 230 27.72 1.58 -2.78
CA GLN A 230 28.06 0.78 -1.59
C GLN A 230 27.09 -0.39 -1.33
N GLY A 231 26.01 -0.49 -2.10
CA GLY A 231 24.99 -1.53 -1.92
C GLY A 231 23.74 -1.22 -2.71
N PRO A 232 23.77 -1.36 -4.05
CA PRO A 232 22.58 -1.17 -4.86
C PRO A 232 21.55 -2.25 -4.49
N SER A 233 20.31 -1.85 -4.29
CA SER A 233 19.22 -2.75 -3.90
C SER A 233 17.88 -2.23 -4.40
N VAL A 234 16.96 -3.13 -4.65
CA VAL A 234 15.56 -2.82 -4.97
C VAL A 234 14.67 -3.79 -4.22
N ASP A 235 13.74 -3.24 -3.45
CA ASP A 235 12.62 -4.00 -2.89
C ASP A 235 11.38 -3.67 -3.75
N ILE A 236 10.66 -4.70 -4.20
CA ILE A 236 9.46 -4.55 -5.01
C ILE A 236 8.25 -4.82 -4.12
N HIS A 237 7.28 -3.90 -4.16
CA HIS A 237 6.03 -4.02 -3.43
C HIS A 237 4.88 -3.88 -4.40
N GLU A 238 4.10 -4.93 -4.54
CA GLU A 238 2.96 -4.98 -5.46
C GLU A 238 1.67 -4.82 -4.68
N LEU A 239 0.78 -3.97 -5.18
CA LEU A 239 -0.56 -3.76 -4.67
C LEU A 239 -1.53 -4.10 -5.80
N PRO A 240 -2.20 -5.27 -5.75
CA PRO A 240 -3.09 -5.71 -6.82
C PRO A 240 -4.25 -4.74 -7.06
N SER A 241 -4.79 -4.72 -8.29
CA SER A 241 -5.91 -3.84 -8.64
C SER A 241 -7.12 -4.04 -7.72
N SER A 242 -7.40 -5.28 -7.31
CA SER A 242 -8.47 -5.63 -6.36
C SER A 242 -8.31 -4.92 -5.01
N VAL A 243 -7.08 -4.86 -4.50
CA VAL A 243 -6.77 -4.19 -3.23
C VAL A 243 -6.87 -2.67 -3.36
N VAL A 244 -6.39 -2.11 -4.48
CA VAL A 244 -6.53 -0.66 -4.74
C VAL A 244 -8.00 -0.25 -4.86
N LYS A 245 -8.82 -1.05 -5.57
CA LYS A 245 -10.28 -0.87 -5.66
C LYS A 245 -10.93 -0.89 -4.28
N PHE A 246 -10.59 -1.88 -3.46
CA PHE A 246 -11.07 -1.99 -2.08
C PHE A 246 -10.75 -0.73 -1.27
N VAL A 247 -9.49 -0.27 -1.26
CA VAL A 247 -9.06 0.92 -0.52
C VAL A 247 -9.78 2.18 -1.01
N MET A 248 -9.96 2.32 -2.32
CA MET A 248 -10.69 3.45 -2.91
C MET A 248 -12.17 3.43 -2.54
N ALA A 249 -12.82 2.27 -2.64
CA ALA A 249 -14.23 2.10 -2.30
C ALA A 249 -14.50 2.27 -0.80
N ALA A 250 -13.57 1.87 0.08
CA ALA A 250 -13.70 2.01 1.53
C ALA A 250 -13.81 3.48 2.00
N LYS A 251 -13.47 4.44 1.14
CA LYS A 251 -13.60 5.88 1.41
C LYS A 251 -15.02 6.43 1.16
N ALA A 252 -15.87 5.66 0.48
CA ALA A 252 -17.26 6.04 0.26
C ALA A 252 -17.99 6.25 1.60
N ALA A 253 -18.98 7.15 1.62
CA ALA A 253 -19.65 7.58 2.86
C ALA A 253 -20.16 6.40 3.71
N ARG A 254 -20.65 5.34 3.05
CA ARG A 254 -21.13 4.09 3.68
C ARG A 254 -20.07 3.38 4.52
N TYR A 255 -18.81 3.36 4.08
CA TYR A 255 -17.75 2.56 4.70
C TYR A 255 -16.74 3.39 5.50
N ARG A 256 -16.73 4.72 5.27
CA ARG A 256 -15.70 5.65 5.75
C ARG A 256 -15.47 5.58 7.25
N GLN A 257 -16.52 5.50 8.06
CA GLN A 257 -16.38 5.45 9.52
C GLN A 257 -15.68 4.17 9.95
N ALA A 258 -16.18 3.02 9.51
CA ALA A 258 -15.60 1.70 9.81
C ALA A 258 -14.14 1.63 9.35
N TRP A 259 -13.85 2.07 8.13
CA TRP A 259 -12.49 2.13 7.58
C TRP A 259 -11.57 3.00 8.44
N ASN A 260 -12.00 4.22 8.79
CA ASN A 260 -11.18 5.14 9.57
C ASN A 260 -10.92 4.62 10.99
N ASP A 261 -11.86 3.90 11.59
CA ASP A 261 -11.68 3.34 12.93
C ASP A 261 -10.65 2.20 12.93
N ILE A 262 -10.68 1.29 11.95
CA ILE A 262 -9.65 0.24 11.83
C ILE A 262 -8.28 0.83 11.48
N VAL A 263 -8.22 1.85 10.62
CA VAL A 263 -6.98 2.57 10.29
C VAL A 263 -6.38 3.18 11.56
N ARG A 264 -7.20 3.87 12.37
CA ARG A 264 -6.75 4.54 13.59
C ARG A 264 -6.16 3.55 14.59
N ARG A 265 -6.80 2.40 14.76
CA ARG A 265 -6.37 1.32 15.66
C ARG A 265 -5.13 0.57 15.19
N ALA A 266 -4.74 0.69 13.92
CA ALA A 266 -3.62 -0.04 13.34
C ALA A 266 -2.28 0.73 13.36
N TRP A 267 -2.26 1.95 13.91
CA TRP A 267 -1.02 2.74 14.03
C TRP A 267 -0.11 2.22 15.15
N GLU A 268 1.15 1.97 14.82
CA GLU A 268 2.21 1.55 15.76
C GLU A 268 2.22 2.42 17.02
N VAL A 269 2.19 1.78 18.19
CA VAL A 269 2.19 2.49 19.48
C VAL A 269 3.55 3.16 19.67
N PRO A 270 3.61 4.48 19.96
CA PRO A 270 4.87 5.16 20.21
C PRO A 270 5.66 4.49 21.35
N ARG A 271 6.98 4.42 21.21
CA ARG A 271 7.83 3.96 22.32
C ARG A 271 7.81 5.02 23.42
N THR A 272 7.47 4.61 24.63
CA THR A 272 7.47 5.48 25.82
C THR A 272 8.87 5.69 26.41
N THR A 273 9.87 4.90 26.00
CA THR A 273 11.25 4.98 26.51
C THR A 273 12.31 4.83 25.40
N GLY A 274 13.37 5.65 25.49
CA GLY A 274 14.55 5.63 24.60
C GLY A 274 14.73 6.88 23.73
N LYS A 275 15.91 7.02 23.09
CA LYS A 275 16.29 8.16 22.23
C LYS A 275 15.36 8.44 21.03
N ALA A 276 14.41 7.55 20.72
CA ALA A 276 13.44 7.70 19.62
C ALA A 276 12.03 8.09 20.10
N ALA A 277 11.87 8.41 21.40
CA ALA A 277 10.60 8.89 21.95
C ALA A 277 10.41 10.37 21.56
N GLY A 278 9.60 10.63 20.52
CA GLY A 278 9.06 11.96 20.24
C GLY A 278 9.70 12.76 19.10
N GLU A 279 10.81 12.34 18.50
CA GLU A 279 11.52 13.17 17.50
C GLU A 279 10.99 13.06 16.06
N ASP A 280 10.38 11.93 15.65
CA ASP A 280 10.05 11.69 14.23
C ASP A 280 8.67 12.19 13.77
N GLY A 281 7.89 12.89 14.61
CA GLY A 281 6.61 13.50 14.23
C GLY A 281 5.56 12.56 13.59
N GLY A 282 5.71 11.23 13.75
CA GLY A 282 4.89 10.22 13.08
C GLY A 282 5.35 9.80 11.68
N LEU A 283 6.34 10.49 11.08
CA LEU A 283 6.83 10.25 9.73
C LEU A 283 7.54 8.90 9.54
N ALA A 284 7.96 8.27 10.64
CA ALA A 284 8.56 6.93 10.66
C ALA A 284 7.62 5.84 11.21
N ARG A 285 6.40 6.20 11.66
CA ARG A 285 5.45 5.24 12.24
C ARG A 285 4.85 4.37 11.15
N ARG A 286 4.67 3.10 11.50
CA ARG A 286 3.99 2.10 10.68
C ARG A 286 2.49 2.12 10.94
N ASN A 287 1.69 1.97 9.89
CA ASN A 287 0.31 1.51 10.02
C ASN A 287 0.24 0.05 9.60
N TYR A 288 -0.05 -0.86 10.53
CA TYR A 288 -0.02 -2.30 10.24
C TYR A 288 -1.08 -2.71 9.21
N LEU A 289 -2.27 -2.10 9.23
CA LEU A 289 -3.31 -2.36 8.22
C LEU A 289 -2.76 -2.07 6.83
N TYR A 290 -2.07 -0.94 6.65
CA TYR A 290 -1.53 -0.54 5.36
C TYR A 290 -0.39 -1.43 4.88
N GLU A 291 0.43 -1.95 5.78
CA GLU A 291 1.51 -2.88 5.41
C GLU A 291 0.94 -4.24 4.98
N ASP A 292 -0.09 -4.73 5.68
CA ASP A 292 -0.70 -6.04 5.45
C ASP A 292 -1.57 -6.06 4.17
N LEU A 293 -1.98 -4.88 3.64
CA LEU A 293 -2.63 -4.80 2.32
C LEU A 293 -1.76 -5.36 1.19
N PHE A 294 -0.42 -5.36 1.35
CA PHE A 294 0.52 -5.90 0.36
C PHE A 294 0.69 -7.43 0.47
N GLU A 295 0.00 -8.08 1.41
CA GLU A 295 -0.02 -9.54 1.56
C GLU A 295 -1.34 -10.15 1.06
N LEU A 296 -2.19 -9.32 0.43
CA LEU A 296 -3.48 -9.73 -0.12
C LEU A 296 -3.36 -10.05 -1.63
N PRO A 297 -4.15 -11.02 -2.13
CA PRO A 297 -5.22 -11.74 -1.43
C PRO A 297 -4.77 -12.94 -0.59
N GLU A 298 -3.50 -13.33 -0.62
CA GLU A 298 -2.99 -14.58 -0.03
C GLU A 298 -3.27 -14.69 1.47
N GLN A 299 -3.15 -13.59 2.21
CA GLN A 299 -3.39 -13.51 3.65
C GLN A 299 -4.80 -13.02 4.01
N ALA A 300 -5.79 -13.18 3.13
CA ALA A 300 -7.16 -12.71 3.37
C ALA A 300 -7.77 -13.23 4.68
N ALA A 301 -7.52 -14.49 5.04
CA ALA A 301 -8.05 -15.06 6.28
C ALA A 301 -7.47 -14.39 7.54
N ALA A 302 -6.15 -14.16 7.57
CA ALA A 302 -5.51 -13.44 8.66
C ALA A 302 -5.98 -11.98 8.71
N PHE A 303 -6.10 -11.33 7.54
CA PHE A 303 -6.61 -9.95 7.43
C PHE A 303 -8.03 -9.81 7.99
N VAL A 304 -8.95 -10.70 7.62
CA VAL A 304 -10.32 -10.70 8.15
C VAL A 304 -10.34 -10.91 9.66
N ARG A 305 -9.62 -11.92 10.16
CA ARG A 305 -9.54 -12.19 11.60
C ARG A 305 -9.02 -10.99 12.37
N THR A 306 -7.94 -10.37 11.89
CA THR A 306 -7.29 -9.27 12.59
C THR A 306 -8.07 -7.97 12.49
N TYR A 307 -8.49 -7.56 11.30
CA TYR A 307 -9.04 -6.22 11.09
C TYR A 307 -10.55 -6.15 11.07
N LEU A 308 -11.24 -7.22 10.68
CA LEU A 308 -12.71 -7.19 10.53
C LEU A 308 -13.41 -7.89 11.69
N LEU A 309 -12.82 -8.97 12.21
CA LEU A 309 -13.26 -9.67 13.42
C LEU A 309 -12.58 -9.13 14.69
N GLN A 310 -11.57 -8.25 14.54
CA GLN A 310 -10.84 -7.63 15.64
C GLN A 310 -10.21 -8.66 16.59
N ARG A 311 -9.68 -9.78 16.09
CA ARG A 311 -8.89 -10.71 16.90
C ARG A 311 -7.40 -10.33 16.87
N PRO A 312 -6.68 -10.51 17.97
CA PRO A 312 -5.24 -10.24 17.97
C PRO A 312 -4.54 -11.26 17.05
N PRO A 313 -3.46 -10.87 16.36
CA PRO A 313 -2.66 -11.82 15.60
C PRO A 313 -1.88 -12.74 16.56
N ASP A 314 -1.68 -13.99 16.17
CA ASP A 314 -1.01 -15.02 17.00
C ASP A 314 0.37 -14.56 17.52
N LYS A 315 1.08 -13.76 16.71
CA LYS A 315 2.39 -13.21 17.04
C LYS A 315 2.39 -11.70 16.85
N ALA A 316 2.13 -10.97 17.92
CA ALA A 316 2.22 -9.52 17.92
C ALA A 316 3.62 -9.04 18.35
N ARG A 317 4.14 -8.01 17.67
CA ARG A 317 5.37 -7.33 18.12
C ARG A 317 5.08 -6.44 19.32
N ARG A 318 6.09 -6.09 20.11
CA ARG A 318 5.95 -5.26 21.32
C ARG A 318 5.16 -3.95 21.13
N ASN A 319 5.27 -3.31 19.96
CA ASN A 319 4.62 -2.02 19.67
C ASN A 319 3.41 -2.17 18.71
N ASP A 320 3.00 -3.41 18.45
CA ASP A 320 1.88 -3.72 17.58
C ASP A 320 0.56 -3.48 18.34
N PRO A 321 -0.24 -2.46 17.98
CA PRO A 321 -1.48 -2.15 18.67
C PRO A 321 -2.51 -3.28 18.56
N ARG A 322 -2.36 -4.16 17.56
CA ARG A 322 -3.30 -5.26 17.30
C ARG A 322 -3.27 -6.33 18.38
N ALA A 323 -2.20 -6.39 19.19
CA ALA A 323 -2.15 -7.23 20.38
C ALA A 323 -3.28 -6.94 21.39
N SER A 324 -3.81 -5.72 21.38
CA SER A 324 -4.88 -5.28 22.29
C SER A 324 -6.28 -5.57 21.78
N TYR A 325 -6.41 -6.15 20.58
CA TYR A 325 -7.70 -6.41 19.98
C TYR A 325 -8.45 -7.51 20.75
N GLY A 326 -9.73 -7.28 21.03
CA GLY A 326 -10.53 -8.08 21.96
C GLY A 326 -11.59 -8.98 21.32
N GLY A 327 -11.59 -9.11 20.00
CA GLY A 327 -12.58 -9.87 19.23
C GLY A 327 -13.98 -9.29 19.40
N TRP A 328 -14.90 -10.10 19.93
CA TRP A 328 -16.25 -9.67 20.25
C TRP A 328 -16.29 -8.49 21.25
N ARG A 329 -15.28 -8.31 22.12
CA ARG A 329 -15.19 -7.14 23.04
C ARG A 329 -15.10 -5.82 22.29
N ASP A 330 -14.63 -5.89 21.05
CA ASP A 330 -14.49 -4.78 20.13
C ASP A 330 -15.62 -4.76 19.09
N ALA A 331 -16.77 -5.38 19.37
CA ALA A 331 -17.91 -5.51 18.44
C ALA A 331 -18.34 -4.19 17.79
N ARG A 332 -18.16 -3.05 18.45
CA ARG A 332 -18.43 -1.72 17.87
C ARG A 332 -17.66 -1.44 16.57
N TYR A 333 -16.53 -2.12 16.35
CA TYR A 333 -15.69 -2.01 15.15
C TYR A 333 -15.91 -3.14 14.15
N VAL A 334 -16.65 -4.19 14.52
CA VAL A 334 -16.99 -5.32 13.65
C VAL A 334 -18.18 -4.92 12.79
N LYS A 335 -17.93 -4.65 11.50
CA LYS A 335 -18.94 -4.15 10.56
C LYS A 335 -19.01 -5.02 9.31
N TRP A 336 -20.19 -5.59 9.06
CA TRP A 336 -20.45 -6.44 7.91
C TRP A 336 -20.34 -5.66 6.61
N ASP A 337 -20.78 -4.41 6.57
CA ASP A 337 -20.74 -3.59 5.35
C ASP A 337 -19.32 -3.47 4.77
N LEU A 338 -18.31 -3.20 5.61
CA LEU A 338 -16.91 -3.16 5.18
C LEU A 338 -16.38 -4.56 4.83
N THR A 339 -16.85 -5.59 5.54
CA THR A 339 -16.51 -6.99 5.27
C THR A 339 -17.02 -7.47 3.92
N GLY A 340 -18.28 -7.18 3.60
CA GLY A 340 -18.86 -7.48 2.30
C GLY A 340 -18.14 -6.75 1.17
N LEU A 341 -17.69 -5.50 1.39
CA LEU A 341 -16.85 -4.80 0.42
C LEU A 341 -15.50 -5.51 0.20
N PHE A 342 -14.83 -5.92 1.28
CA PHE A 342 -13.56 -6.67 1.19
C PHE A 342 -13.73 -7.99 0.43
N LEU A 343 -14.77 -8.76 0.76
CA LEU A 343 -15.04 -10.06 0.12
C LEU A 343 -15.34 -9.91 -1.37
N LYS A 344 -16.08 -8.86 -1.73
CA LYS A 344 -16.40 -8.55 -3.12
C LYS A 344 -15.17 -8.15 -3.92
N GLU A 345 -14.38 -7.20 -3.40
CA GLU A 345 -13.30 -6.58 -4.19
C GLU A 345 -11.99 -7.38 -4.13
N VAL A 346 -11.62 -7.93 -2.97
CA VAL A 346 -10.32 -8.59 -2.75
C VAL A 346 -10.40 -10.10 -2.95
N VAL A 347 -11.38 -10.76 -2.32
CA VAL A 347 -11.52 -12.21 -2.37
C VAL A 347 -12.21 -12.67 -3.66
N GLY A 348 -13.07 -11.81 -4.23
CA GLY A 348 -13.90 -12.18 -5.38
C GLY A 348 -14.94 -13.25 -5.03
N MET A 349 -15.46 -13.21 -3.79
CA MET A 349 -16.42 -14.20 -3.31
C MET A 349 -17.73 -14.12 -4.09
N ASP A 350 -18.28 -15.29 -4.43
CA ASP A 350 -19.58 -15.39 -5.08
C ASP A 350 -20.70 -14.75 -4.24
N LYS A 351 -21.67 -14.13 -4.92
CA LYS A 351 -22.75 -13.38 -4.27
C LYS A 351 -23.70 -14.30 -3.50
N ASP A 352 -23.99 -15.48 -4.04
CA ASP A 352 -24.91 -16.43 -3.42
C ASP A 352 -24.27 -17.03 -2.17
N ARG A 353 -22.97 -17.37 -2.23
CA ARG A 353 -22.20 -17.77 -1.05
C ARG A 353 -22.17 -16.68 0.03
N LEU A 354 -21.89 -15.44 -0.36
CA LEU A 354 -21.84 -14.30 0.57
C LEU A 354 -23.18 -14.10 1.28
N GLU A 355 -24.29 -14.18 0.53
CA GLU A 355 -25.63 -14.05 1.07
C GLU A 355 -26.01 -15.23 1.98
N ALA A 356 -25.61 -16.47 1.63
CA ALA A 356 -25.78 -17.64 2.47
C ALA A 356 -25.06 -17.50 3.82
N ILE A 357 -23.79 -17.05 3.81
CA ILE A 357 -23.01 -16.77 5.04
C ILE A 357 -23.72 -15.73 5.91
N LYS A 358 -24.18 -14.63 5.29
CA LYS A 358 -24.87 -13.56 5.99
C LYS A 358 -26.16 -14.06 6.65
N ARG A 359 -26.97 -14.81 5.91
CA ARG A 359 -28.23 -15.39 6.41
C ARG A 359 -27.99 -16.37 7.56
N LEU A 360 -26.97 -17.21 7.48
CA LEU A 360 -26.61 -18.11 8.57
C LEU A 360 -26.26 -17.31 9.84
N GLY A 361 -25.45 -16.26 9.70
CA GLY A 361 -25.12 -15.37 10.81
C GLY A 361 -26.34 -14.66 11.40
N ASP A 362 -27.26 -14.17 10.56
CA ASP A 362 -28.51 -13.54 10.99
C ASP A 362 -29.37 -14.52 11.81
N ARG A 363 -29.55 -15.75 11.33
CA ARG A 363 -30.37 -16.76 12.01
C ARG A 363 -29.78 -17.21 13.34
N ILE A 364 -28.45 -17.37 13.42
CA ILE A 364 -27.78 -17.69 14.67
C ILE A 364 -27.99 -16.55 15.68
N ALA A 365 -27.80 -15.29 15.26
CA ALA A 365 -27.98 -14.15 16.15
C ALA A 365 -29.44 -13.98 16.60
N GLU A 366 -30.40 -14.14 15.69
CA GLU A 366 -31.83 -14.10 16.01
C GLU A 366 -32.22 -15.17 17.01
N GLU A 367 -31.69 -16.38 16.90
CA GLU A 367 -31.94 -17.43 17.89
C GLU A 367 -31.34 -17.05 19.24
N ILE A 368 -30.06 -16.63 19.29
CA ILE A 368 -29.41 -16.18 20.54
C ILE A 368 -30.22 -15.08 21.23
N ILE A 369 -30.67 -14.07 20.47
CA ILE A 369 -31.43 -12.94 21.02
C ILE A 369 -32.81 -13.39 21.49
N SER A 370 -33.55 -14.14 20.67
CA SER A 370 -34.95 -14.50 20.96
C SER A 370 -35.09 -15.46 22.13
N THR A 371 -34.10 -16.32 22.38
CA THR A 371 -34.12 -17.30 23.48
C THR A 371 -33.14 -16.96 24.61
N ASN A 372 -32.40 -15.86 24.49
CA ASN A 372 -31.30 -15.49 25.37
C ASN A 372 -30.30 -16.66 25.60
N ASP A 373 -30.00 -17.46 24.56
CA ASP A 373 -29.17 -18.68 24.70
C ASP A 373 -27.67 -18.33 24.77
N LYS A 374 -27.20 -18.04 25.99
CA LYS A 374 -25.78 -17.85 26.32
C LYS A 374 -24.93 -19.08 25.94
N GLY A 375 -25.50 -20.28 25.94
CA GLY A 375 -24.84 -21.52 25.56
C GLY A 375 -24.56 -21.61 24.06
N LEU A 376 -25.53 -21.22 23.23
CA LEU A 376 -25.36 -21.11 21.77
C LEU A 376 -24.27 -20.11 21.41
N TRP A 377 -24.25 -18.94 22.06
CA TRP A 377 -23.17 -17.97 21.89
C TRP A 377 -21.79 -18.58 22.18
N ARG A 378 -21.64 -19.22 23.35
CA ARG A 378 -20.37 -19.88 23.73
C ARG A 378 -19.96 -20.97 22.75
N ASP A 379 -20.90 -21.80 22.32
CA ASP A 379 -20.63 -22.87 21.35
C ASP A 379 -20.15 -22.29 20.00
N VAL A 380 -20.81 -21.24 19.51
CA VAL A 380 -20.50 -20.61 18.22
C VAL A 380 -19.15 -19.90 18.25
N TYR A 381 -18.89 -19.12 19.30
CA TYR A 381 -17.69 -18.28 19.37
C TYR A 381 -16.43 -19.06 19.78
N TYR A 382 -16.56 -19.97 20.76
CA TYR A 382 -15.42 -20.67 21.35
C TYR A 382 -15.27 -22.11 20.85
N ASN A 383 -16.35 -22.88 20.64
CA ASN A 383 -16.23 -24.33 20.43
C ASN A 383 -16.07 -24.77 18.96
N CYS A 384 -16.20 -23.85 18.00
CA CYS A 384 -16.18 -24.15 16.56
C CYS A 384 -14.78 -24.05 15.93
N TRP A 385 -13.76 -24.63 16.57
CA TRP A 385 -12.37 -24.64 16.07
C TRP A 385 -12.07 -25.77 15.07
N LYS A 386 -12.92 -26.81 15.00
CA LYS A 386 -12.82 -27.92 14.04
C LYS A 386 -14.11 -28.04 13.21
N PRO A 387 -14.04 -28.52 11.95
CA PRO A 387 -15.22 -28.73 11.11
C PRO A 387 -16.28 -29.58 11.78
N ASP A 388 -15.89 -30.70 12.41
CA ASP A 388 -16.83 -31.61 13.08
C ASP A 388 -17.53 -30.97 14.27
N LYS A 389 -16.81 -30.13 15.03
CA LYS A 389 -17.38 -29.38 16.15
C LYS A 389 -18.37 -28.32 15.67
N MET A 390 -18.03 -27.62 14.59
CA MET A 390 -18.91 -26.65 13.94
C MET A 390 -20.18 -27.33 13.41
N ARG A 391 -20.05 -28.44 12.68
CA ARG A 391 -21.18 -29.25 12.20
C ARG A 391 -22.06 -29.76 13.35
N ALA A 392 -21.45 -30.33 14.40
CA ALA A 392 -22.16 -30.82 15.57
C ALA A 392 -22.92 -29.70 16.31
N THR A 393 -22.33 -28.51 16.44
CA THR A 393 -22.99 -27.33 17.02
C THR A 393 -24.22 -26.91 16.21
N LEU A 394 -24.09 -26.83 14.88
CA LEU A 394 -25.22 -26.49 14.00
C LEU A 394 -26.35 -27.51 14.09
N ILE A 395 -26.05 -28.81 14.12
CA ILE A 395 -27.05 -29.89 14.27
C ILE A 395 -27.73 -29.83 15.64
N LYS A 396 -26.94 -29.70 16.72
CA LYS A 396 -27.42 -29.63 18.10
C LYS A 396 -28.44 -28.52 18.28
N HIS A 397 -28.13 -27.31 17.82
CA HIS A 397 -29.00 -26.16 17.99
C HIS A 397 -30.14 -26.12 16.96
N SER A 398 -29.94 -26.64 15.74
CA SER A 398 -31.05 -26.88 14.80
C SER A 398 -32.11 -27.82 15.39
N SER A 399 -31.67 -28.87 16.09
CA SER A 399 -32.59 -29.79 16.77
C SER A 399 -33.39 -29.12 17.88
N LYS A 400 -32.80 -28.15 18.59
CA LYS A 400 -33.53 -27.33 19.58
C LYS A 400 -34.58 -26.44 18.90
N CYS A 401 -34.23 -25.76 17.80
CA CYS A 401 -35.17 -24.93 17.05
C CYS A 401 -36.38 -25.74 16.57
N ILE A 402 -36.15 -26.93 16.00
CA ILE A 402 -37.22 -27.83 15.54
C ILE A 402 -38.14 -28.23 16.70
N LYS A 403 -37.56 -28.60 17.86
CA LYS A 403 -38.35 -28.94 19.07
C LYS A 403 -39.19 -27.77 19.57
N ALA A 404 -38.76 -26.54 19.31
CA ALA A 404 -39.49 -25.31 19.62
C ALA A 404 -40.48 -24.88 18.51
N GLY A 405 -40.68 -25.69 17.46
CA GLY A 405 -41.56 -25.38 16.34
C GLY A 405 -41.00 -24.35 15.36
N LYS A 406 -39.70 -24.04 15.43
CA LYS A 406 -38.99 -23.13 14.52
C LYS A 406 -38.23 -23.91 13.45
N GLU A 407 -37.82 -23.21 12.39
CA GLU A 407 -36.94 -23.79 11.38
C GLU A 407 -35.52 -24.07 11.93
N PRO A 408 -34.81 -25.12 11.45
CA PRO A 408 -33.43 -25.44 11.87
C PRO A 408 -32.46 -24.34 11.46
N LEU A 409 -31.45 -24.00 12.28
CA LEU A 409 -30.50 -22.89 12.03
C LEU A 409 -29.87 -22.88 10.64
N VAL A 410 -29.62 -24.05 10.07
CA VAL A 410 -29.10 -24.21 8.71
C VAL A 410 -29.83 -25.36 8.00
N ARG A 411 -30.11 -25.20 6.71
CA ARG A 411 -30.64 -26.26 5.83
C ARG A 411 -29.49 -26.84 4.98
N LEU A 412 -29.74 -27.92 4.26
CA LEU A 412 -28.71 -28.61 3.48
C LEU A 412 -28.07 -27.69 2.43
N GLU A 413 -28.87 -27.03 1.60
CA GLU A 413 -28.35 -26.25 0.46
C GLU A 413 -27.48 -25.07 0.93
N PRO A 414 -27.90 -24.23 1.91
CA PRO A 414 -27.01 -23.20 2.45
C PRO A 414 -25.78 -23.76 3.15
N TYR A 415 -25.86 -24.95 3.78
CA TYR A 415 -24.70 -25.56 4.42
C TYR A 415 -23.64 -25.97 3.37
N LEU A 416 -24.06 -26.64 2.30
CA LEU A 416 -23.18 -27.04 1.21
C LEU A 416 -22.55 -25.82 0.53
N GLU A 417 -23.36 -24.80 0.22
CA GLU A 417 -22.90 -23.55 -0.40
C GLU A 417 -21.78 -22.87 0.41
N ILE A 418 -21.90 -22.86 1.74
CA ILE A 418 -20.94 -22.18 2.60
C ILE A 418 -19.68 -23.03 2.83
N PHE A 419 -19.84 -24.32 3.15
CA PHE A 419 -18.78 -25.13 3.78
C PHE A 419 -18.29 -26.32 2.96
N GLU A 420 -18.93 -26.71 1.85
CA GLU A 420 -18.52 -27.88 1.06
C GLU A 420 -18.20 -27.51 -0.40
N GLU A 421 -17.32 -28.29 -1.03
CA GLU A 421 -16.96 -28.18 -2.44
C GLU A 421 -16.94 -29.58 -3.06
N GLY A 422 -17.79 -29.82 -4.06
CA GLY A 422 -18.04 -31.16 -4.57
C GLY A 422 -18.93 -31.98 -3.61
N GLU A 423 -18.86 -33.31 -3.71
CA GLU A 423 -19.60 -34.23 -2.85
C GLU A 423 -18.79 -34.58 -1.60
N GLU A 424 -19.31 -34.24 -0.41
CA GLU A 424 -18.78 -34.60 0.92
C GLU A 424 -17.37 -34.08 1.28
N VAL A 425 -16.80 -33.14 0.52
CA VAL A 425 -15.50 -32.53 0.83
C VAL A 425 -15.69 -31.15 1.47
N VAL A 426 -15.25 -31.01 2.71
CA VAL A 426 -15.20 -29.73 3.42
C VAL A 426 -14.22 -28.80 2.71
N ARG A 427 -14.64 -27.56 2.43
CA ARG A 427 -13.79 -26.56 1.80
C ARG A 427 -12.56 -26.29 2.66
N ALA A 428 -11.41 -26.15 2.01
CA ALA A 428 -10.16 -25.79 2.69
C ALA A 428 -10.30 -24.46 3.46
N ASP A 429 -11.16 -23.56 2.99
CA ASP A 429 -11.45 -22.25 3.58
C ASP A 429 -12.63 -22.25 4.58
N TRP A 430 -13.13 -23.40 5.05
CA TRP A 430 -14.29 -23.46 5.96
C TRP A 430 -14.14 -22.55 7.19
N ARG A 431 -12.91 -22.47 7.73
CA ARG A 431 -12.62 -21.66 8.93
C ARG A 431 -12.77 -20.17 8.62
N PHE A 432 -12.36 -19.76 7.42
CA PHE A 432 -12.56 -18.41 6.92
C PHE A 432 -14.05 -18.09 6.76
N ALA A 433 -14.83 -19.00 6.16
CA ALA A 433 -16.29 -18.84 6.08
C ALA A 433 -16.94 -18.73 7.48
N TRP A 434 -16.47 -19.50 8.46
CA TRP A 434 -16.95 -19.40 9.84
C TRP A 434 -16.59 -18.06 10.49
N ASP A 435 -15.39 -17.51 10.25
CA ASP A 435 -15.04 -16.16 10.73
C ASP A 435 -16.00 -15.10 10.19
N LEU A 436 -16.46 -15.24 8.94
CA LEU A 436 -17.45 -14.35 8.35
C LEU A 436 -18.82 -14.50 9.01
N VAL A 437 -19.26 -15.73 9.29
CA VAL A 437 -20.48 -15.97 10.10
C VAL A 437 -20.34 -15.28 11.46
N LEU A 438 -19.20 -15.40 12.13
CA LEU A 438 -18.95 -14.75 13.42
C LEU A 438 -19.01 -13.23 13.34
N ILE A 439 -18.42 -12.62 12.29
CA ILE A 439 -18.53 -11.17 12.07
C ILE A 439 -20.00 -10.75 12.03
N ARG A 440 -20.84 -11.48 11.27
CA ARG A 440 -22.26 -11.16 11.16
C ARG A 440 -23.01 -11.38 12.47
N VAL A 441 -22.74 -12.47 13.19
CA VAL A 441 -23.36 -12.74 14.50
C VAL A 441 -23.02 -11.63 15.49
N ILE A 442 -21.74 -11.27 15.61
CA ILE A 442 -21.27 -10.23 16.55
C ILE A 442 -21.91 -8.88 16.25
N GLU A 443 -21.99 -8.49 14.97
CA GLU A 443 -22.66 -7.25 14.56
C GLU A 443 -24.12 -7.24 15.00
N ARG A 444 -24.87 -8.32 14.74
CA ARG A 444 -26.30 -8.41 15.11
C ARG A 444 -26.52 -8.43 16.61
N LEU A 445 -25.68 -9.12 17.38
CA LEU A 445 -25.75 -9.12 18.85
C LEU A 445 -25.43 -7.75 19.43
N TYR A 446 -24.47 -7.03 18.84
CA TYR A 446 -24.13 -5.66 19.24
C TYR A 446 -25.27 -4.68 18.94
N ASP A 447 -25.81 -4.70 17.72
CA ASP A 447 -26.93 -3.84 17.33
C ASP A 447 -28.19 -4.13 18.16
N GLY A 448 -28.40 -5.40 18.54
CA GLY A 448 -29.47 -5.82 19.44
C GLY A 448 -29.20 -5.54 20.93
N ARG A 449 -28.06 -4.91 21.27
CA ARG A 449 -27.60 -4.65 22.65
C ARG A 449 -27.58 -5.88 23.55
N TRP A 450 -27.41 -7.07 22.96
CA TRP A 450 -27.47 -8.34 23.69
C TRP A 450 -26.32 -8.46 24.70
N PHE A 451 -25.13 -7.94 24.36
CA PHE A 451 -23.97 -7.96 25.23
C PHE A 451 -24.14 -7.12 26.50
N ASP A 452 -24.88 -6.00 26.44
CA ASP A 452 -25.13 -5.11 27.59
C ASP A 452 -25.88 -5.84 28.73
N GLY A 453 -26.73 -6.83 28.39
CA GLY A 453 -27.52 -7.60 29.34
C GLY A 453 -26.94 -8.96 29.72
N ASN A 454 -25.80 -9.35 29.13
CA ASN A 454 -25.27 -10.71 29.24
C ASN A 454 -23.76 -10.73 29.50
N GLU A 455 -23.27 -9.86 30.40
CA GLU A 455 -21.85 -9.77 30.75
C GLU A 455 -21.23 -11.10 31.19
N GLU A 456 -21.98 -11.99 31.84
CA GLU A 456 -21.49 -13.32 32.24
C GLU A 456 -21.18 -14.24 31.03
N ALA A 457 -21.84 -14.04 29.88
CA ALA A 457 -21.59 -14.82 28.67
C ALA A 457 -20.31 -14.38 27.94
N LEU A 458 -19.67 -13.32 28.46
CA LEU A 458 -18.50 -12.66 27.90
C LEU A 458 -17.19 -13.13 28.54
N GLU A 459 -17.24 -13.82 29.67
CA GLU A 459 -16.06 -14.42 30.26
C GLU A 459 -15.65 -15.68 29.47
N PRO A 460 -14.36 -15.83 29.11
CA PRO A 460 -13.90 -17.08 28.53
C PRO A 460 -14.14 -18.21 29.53
N PRO A 461 -14.62 -19.39 29.09
CA PRO A 461 -14.78 -20.54 29.98
C PRO A 461 -13.43 -20.89 30.64
N GLU A 462 -13.44 -21.22 31.94
CA GLU A 462 -12.24 -21.54 32.73
C GLU A 462 -11.38 -22.66 32.12
N ASP A 463 -11.97 -23.52 31.28
CA ASP A 463 -11.31 -24.66 30.62
C ASP A 463 -10.66 -24.34 29.26
N ILE A 464 -10.75 -23.11 28.74
CA ILE A 464 -10.08 -22.74 27.48
C ILE A 464 -8.69 -22.19 27.78
N SER A 465 -7.72 -23.10 27.90
CA SER A 465 -6.30 -22.75 27.85
C SER A 465 -5.99 -22.03 26.53
N PRO A 466 -5.35 -20.84 26.54
CA PRO A 466 -4.96 -20.13 25.32
C PRO A 466 -3.88 -20.85 24.48
N ALA A 467 -3.50 -22.08 24.83
CA ALA A 467 -2.35 -22.78 24.27
C ALA A 467 -2.68 -23.74 23.10
N GLU A 468 -3.94 -23.94 22.74
CA GLU A 468 -4.35 -24.91 21.69
C GLU A 468 -4.91 -24.25 20.42
N GLU A 469 -4.52 -23.00 20.13
CA GLU A 469 -4.71 -22.37 18.82
C GLU A 469 -3.41 -22.54 18.00
N ALA A 470 -3.21 -23.73 17.41
CA ALA A 470 -2.10 -24.04 16.50
C ALA A 470 -2.60 -24.33 15.07
#